data_AF-A0A9W7LYL2-F1
#
_entry.id   AF-A0A9W7LYL2-F1
#
_cell.length_a   1.000
_cell.length_b   1.000
_cell.length_c   1.000
_cell.angle_alpha   90.00
_cell.angle_beta   90.00
_cell.angle_gamma   90.00
#
_symmetry.space_group_name_H-M   'P 1'
#
loop_
_entity.id
_entity.type
_entity.pdbx_description
1 polymer ?
#
loop_
_entity_poly.entity_id
_entity_poly.type
_entity_poly.pdbx_seq_one_letter_code
_entity_poly.pdbx_strand_id
1 'polypeptide(L)'
;MEAAMDRNLENTDMWNNIHIVYSLSKDLGLPGFRVGMIYSNNETVVSAATKMSSFGLVSSQTQFLLSNVLANKKFTSKYMKENQRRLKKRKEMLVSGLKKSGIECLKSNAGLFCWVNMRRFLSSNTFEAETKLWSEIISDARLNISPGSSFHCTEPGWFRVCFANMSRGTLQVAMRRIKDFVERSSVSGGIKMSNQQNVSGLSRKLLSNWVRKLSSANRDEQER
;
A
#
# COMPACT_ATOMS: atom_id res chain seq x y z
N MET A 1 7.29 19.03 11.74
CA MET A 1 7.66 20.42 12.02
C MET A 1 6.43 21.22 12.37
N GLU A 2 5.46 21.41 11.48
CA GLU A 2 4.19 22.13 11.77
C GLU A 2 3.51 21.66 13.08
N ALA A 3 3.19 20.37 13.21
CA ALA A 3 2.60 19.83 14.45
C ALA A 3 3.47 19.97 15.71
N ALA A 4 4.80 20.17 15.55
CA ALA A 4 5.70 20.42 16.67
C ALA A 4 5.80 21.91 17.01
N MET A 5 5.75 22.77 15.99
CA MET A 5 5.65 24.23 16.10
C MET A 5 4.31 24.63 16.74
N ASP A 6 3.19 24.02 16.33
CA ASP A 6 1.87 24.22 16.93
C ASP A 6 1.84 23.90 18.43
N ARG A 7 2.77 23.05 18.89
CA ARG A 7 2.94 22.66 20.30
C ARG A 7 4.03 23.46 21.03
N ASN A 8 4.59 24.50 20.39
CA ASN A 8 5.68 25.34 20.91
C ASN A 8 6.90 24.54 21.39
N LEU A 9 7.22 23.43 20.71
CA LEU A 9 8.30 22.54 21.12
C LEU A 9 9.70 23.06 20.76
N GLU A 10 9.80 24.18 20.04
CA GLU A 10 11.05 24.77 19.55
C GLU A 10 12.05 25.10 20.66
N ASN A 11 11.54 25.49 21.84
CA ASN A 11 12.35 25.84 23.00
C ASN A 11 12.56 24.65 23.97
N THR A 12 12.28 23.43 23.53
CA THR A 12 12.39 22.22 24.36
C THR A 12 13.49 21.30 23.84
N ASP A 13 14.07 20.49 24.71
CA ASP A 13 15.05 19.45 24.33
C ASP A 13 14.49 18.48 23.27
N MET A 14 13.16 18.33 23.24
CA MET A 14 12.47 17.49 22.29
C MET A 14 12.63 17.95 20.84
N TRP A 15 12.88 19.24 20.59
CA TRP A 15 13.08 19.80 19.25
C TRP A 15 14.19 19.10 18.47
N ASN A 16 15.29 18.79 19.16
CA ASN A 16 16.46 18.14 18.58
C ASN A 16 16.26 16.64 18.34
N ASN A 17 15.19 16.06 18.90
CA ASN A 17 14.84 14.65 18.75
C ASN A 17 13.76 14.44 17.67
N ILE A 18 13.39 15.49 16.94
CA ILE A 18 12.45 15.42 15.82
C ILE A 18 13.24 15.44 14.51
N HIS A 19 13.06 14.39 13.72
CA HIS A 19 13.71 14.21 12.42
C HIS A 19 12.65 13.93 11.35
N ILE A 20 12.86 14.41 10.13
CA ILE A 20 11.97 14.18 8.99
C ILE A 20 12.73 13.38 7.94
N VAL A 21 12.08 12.33 7.44
CA VAL A 21 12.52 11.57 6.26
C VAL A 21 11.57 11.88 5.12
N TYR A 22 12.11 12.26 3.97
CA TYR A 22 11.34 12.60 2.78
C TYR A 22 11.89 11.93 1.52
N SER A 23 11.07 11.78 0.50
CA SER A 23 11.49 11.26 -0.81
C SER A 23 10.53 11.69 -1.91
N LEU A 24 11.07 11.91 -3.11
CA LEU A 24 10.29 12.24 -4.31
C LEU A 24 9.67 11.02 -5.00
N SER A 25 9.76 9.84 -4.36
CA SER A 25 9.36 8.57 -4.96
C SER A 25 7.85 8.43 -5.15
N LYS A 26 7.03 9.08 -4.31
CA LYS A 26 5.59 8.80 -4.20
C LYS A 26 4.70 9.99 -4.58
N ASP A 27 5.12 11.18 -4.20
CA ASP A 27 4.47 12.45 -4.51
C ASP A 27 4.71 12.86 -5.97
N LEU A 28 5.98 12.86 -6.44
CA LEU A 28 6.35 13.16 -7.82
C LEU A 28 6.31 11.94 -8.74
N GLY A 29 6.25 10.73 -8.16
CA GLY A 29 6.26 9.48 -8.92
C GLY A 29 7.62 9.16 -9.55
N LEU A 30 8.72 9.52 -8.88
CA LEU A 30 10.09 9.34 -9.36
C LEU A 30 10.90 8.31 -8.53
N PRO A 31 10.39 7.09 -8.29
CA PRO A 31 11.10 6.13 -7.44
C PRO A 31 12.44 5.69 -8.04
N GLY A 32 12.57 5.64 -9.37
CA GLY A 32 13.80 5.26 -10.06
C GLY A 32 14.94 6.28 -9.95
N PHE A 33 14.63 7.53 -9.59
CA PHE A 33 15.64 8.60 -9.49
C PHE A 33 16.39 8.62 -8.16
N ARG A 34 15.99 7.78 -7.22
CA ARG A 34 16.69 7.58 -5.94
C ARG A 34 16.93 8.85 -5.11
N VAL A 35 15.94 9.73 -5.06
CA VAL A 35 16.01 10.95 -4.23
C VAL A 35 15.32 10.74 -2.89
N GLY A 36 16.12 10.66 -1.83
CA GLY A 36 15.70 10.68 -0.43
C GLY A 36 16.42 11.79 0.31
N MET A 37 15.77 12.36 1.33
CA MET A 37 16.29 13.46 2.14
C MET A 37 16.05 13.17 3.62
N ILE A 38 17.03 13.53 4.44
CA ILE A 38 16.91 13.61 5.90
C ILE A 38 16.95 15.09 6.26
N TYR A 39 16.05 15.50 7.14
CA TYR A 39 16.04 16.82 7.74
C TYR A 39 16.02 16.67 9.25
N SER A 40 16.90 17.40 9.95
CA SER A 40 17.00 17.39 11.40
C SER A 40 17.54 18.73 11.90
N ASN A 41 17.05 19.15 13.07
CA ASN A 41 17.59 20.29 13.80
C ASN A 41 18.84 19.93 14.63
N ASN A 42 19.14 18.65 14.80
CA ASN A 42 20.30 18.17 15.54
C ASN A 42 21.52 18.06 14.61
N GLU A 43 22.49 18.96 14.80
CA GLU A 43 23.69 19.03 13.97
C GLU A 43 24.55 17.76 14.04
N THR A 44 24.54 17.05 15.18
CA THR A 44 25.25 15.77 15.32
C THR A 44 24.65 14.74 14.37
N VAL A 45 23.32 14.68 14.30
CA VAL A 45 22.59 13.79 13.37
C VAL A 45 22.86 14.20 11.93
N VAL A 46 22.83 15.49 11.60
CA VAL A 46 23.13 15.99 10.24
C VAL A 46 24.56 15.63 9.83
N SER A 47 25.54 15.83 10.69
CA SER A 47 26.96 15.52 10.42
C SER A 47 27.18 14.02 10.18
N ALA A 48 26.60 13.17 11.05
CA ALA A 48 26.69 11.72 10.89
C ALA A 48 25.98 11.24 9.61
N ALA A 49 24.76 11.72 9.35
CA ALA A 49 23.98 11.36 8.17
C ALA A 49 24.66 11.80 6.87
N THR A 50 25.29 12.99 6.83
CA THR A 50 26.06 13.46 5.66
C THR A 50 27.24 12.53 5.38
N LYS A 51 28.00 12.11 6.40
CA LYS A 51 29.11 11.16 6.22
C LYS A 51 28.61 9.82 5.70
N MET A 52 27.52 9.31 6.27
CA MET A 52 26.89 8.05 5.81
C MET A 52 26.27 8.15 4.41
N SER A 53 25.87 9.36 3.98
CA SER A 53 25.28 9.55 2.65
C SER A 53 26.22 9.20 1.50
N SER A 54 27.54 9.15 1.75
CA SER A 54 28.56 8.72 0.79
C SER A 54 28.28 7.34 0.18
N PHE A 55 27.60 6.44 0.91
CA PHE A 55 27.22 5.11 0.42
C PHE A 55 25.97 5.08 -0.46
N GLY A 56 25.27 6.21 -0.63
CA GLY A 56 23.98 6.29 -1.30
C GLY A 56 23.68 7.66 -1.88
N LEU A 57 24.68 8.35 -2.41
CA LEU A 57 24.53 9.68 -2.97
C LEU A 57 23.54 9.69 -4.15
N VAL A 58 22.77 10.79 -4.24
CA VAL A 58 21.93 11.05 -5.40
C VAL A 58 22.82 11.40 -6.59
N SER A 59 22.56 10.81 -7.77
CA SER A 59 23.26 11.15 -9.01
C SER A 59 23.27 12.67 -9.24
N SER A 60 24.44 13.24 -9.52
CA SER A 60 24.60 14.68 -9.78
C SER A 60 23.76 15.14 -10.96
N GLN A 61 23.61 14.31 -12.00
CA GLN A 61 22.71 14.56 -13.13
C GLN A 61 21.24 14.70 -12.67
N THR A 62 20.79 13.79 -11.81
CA THR A 62 19.45 13.85 -11.23
C THR A 62 19.26 15.07 -10.34
N GLN A 63 20.27 15.45 -9.54
CA GLN A 63 20.24 16.65 -8.73
C GLN A 63 20.08 17.91 -9.61
N PHE A 64 20.87 18.02 -10.68
CA PHE A 64 20.78 19.13 -11.63
C PHE A 64 19.41 19.21 -12.33
N LEU A 65 18.88 18.07 -12.78
CA LEU A 65 17.56 18.04 -13.41
C LEU A 65 16.47 18.51 -12.43
N LEU A 66 16.47 17.97 -11.22
CA LEU A 66 15.41 18.24 -10.24
C LEU A 66 15.53 19.63 -9.63
N SER A 67 16.73 20.19 -9.48
CA SER A 67 16.88 21.58 -9.02
C SER A 67 16.17 22.54 -9.97
N ASN A 68 16.32 22.36 -11.28
CA ASN A 68 15.64 23.16 -12.30
C ASN A 68 14.11 22.96 -12.28
N VAL A 69 13.63 21.72 -12.17
CA VAL A 69 12.19 21.43 -12.11
C VAL A 69 11.53 21.99 -10.84
N LEU A 70 12.18 21.82 -9.68
CA LEU A 70 11.66 22.24 -8.38
C LEU A 70 11.80 23.75 -8.14
N ALA A 71 12.77 24.41 -8.77
CA ALA A 71 12.88 25.87 -8.76
C ALA A 71 11.69 26.55 -9.46
N ASN A 72 11.07 25.90 -10.44
CA ASN A 72 9.91 26.42 -11.16
C ASN A 72 8.64 26.42 -10.27
N LYS A 73 8.37 27.56 -9.63
CA LYS A 73 7.20 27.74 -8.73
C LYS A 73 5.85 27.59 -9.41
N LYS A 74 5.76 27.97 -10.69
CA LYS A 74 4.52 27.80 -11.49
C LYS A 74 4.24 26.32 -11.73
N PHE A 75 5.28 25.54 -12.07
CA PHE A 75 5.17 24.09 -12.23
C PHE A 75 4.79 23.42 -10.92
N THR A 76 5.54 23.64 -9.84
CA THR A 76 5.32 22.97 -8.54
C THR A 76 3.93 23.26 -7.96
N SER A 77 3.48 24.52 -7.98
CA SER A 77 2.13 24.88 -7.52
C SER A 77 1.03 24.19 -8.33
N LYS A 78 1.17 24.18 -9.67
CA LYS A 78 0.22 23.49 -10.56
C LYS A 78 0.24 21.98 -10.34
N TYR A 79 1.43 21.39 -10.20
CA TYR A 79 1.62 19.96 -9.97
C TYR A 79 0.91 19.53 -8.69
N MET A 80 1.12 20.23 -7.57
CA MET A 80 0.52 19.89 -6.28
C MET A 80 -1.01 19.90 -6.35
N LYS A 81 -1.61 20.98 -6.88
CA LYS A 81 -3.07 21.09 -7.04
C LYS A 81 -3.63 19.97 -7.92
N GLU A 82 -2.98 19.71 -9.04
CA GLU A 82 -3.46 18.72 -10.01
C GLU A 82 -3.27 17.28 -9.50
N ASN A 83 -2.16 16.99 -8.80
CA ASN A 83 -1.89 15.70 -8.20
C ASN A 83 -2.94 15.37 -7.12
N GLN A 84 -3.20 16.31 -6.20
CA GLN A 84 -4.25 16.16 -5.17
C GLN A 84 -5.63 15.92 -5.80
N ARG A 85 -6.00 16.70 -6.81
CA ARG A 85 -7.28 16.57 -7.52
C ARG A 85 -7.42 15.19 -8.18
N ARG A 86 -6.38 14.72 -8.88
CA ARG A 86 -6.40 13.42 -9.57
C ARG A 86 -6.41 12.25 -8.57
N LEU A 87 -5.61 12.31 -7.51
CA LEU A 87 -5.57 11.28 -6.47
C LEU A 87 -6.93 11.17 -5.76
N LYS A 88 -7.53 12.30 -5.37
CA LYS A 88 -8.88 12.33 -4.78
C LYS A 88 -9.91 11.65 -5.68
N LYS A 89 -9.96 12.03 -6.96
CA LYS A 89 -10.89 11.43 -7.94
C LYS A 89 -10.68 9.93 -8.09
N ARG A 90 -9.43 9.45 -8.13
CA ARG A 90 -9.13 8.00 -8.24
C ARG A 90 -9.49 7.24 -6.98
N LYS A 91 -9.22 7.80 -5.81
CA LYS A 91 -9.65 7.24 -4.53
C LYS A 91 -11.16 7.12 -4.45
N GLU A 92 -11.90 8.17 -4.76
CA GLU A 92 -13.37 8.17 -4.73
C GLU A 92 -13.95 7.11 -5.67
N MET A 93 -13.34 6.92 -6.84
CA MET A 93 -13.71 5.87 -7.77
C MET A 93 -13.47 4.46 -7.20
N LEU A 94 -12.33 4.22 -6.53
CA LEU A 94 -12.06 2.95 -5.86
C LEU A 94 -13.06 2.70 -4.72
N VAL A 95 -13.22 3.69 -3.82
CA VAL A 95 -14.10 3.56 -2.64
C VAL A 95 -15.56 3.34 -3.05
N SER A 96 -16.06 4.09 -4.03
CA SER A 96 -17.43 3.91 -4.53
C SER A 96 -17.62 2.58 -5.26
N GLY A 97 -16.60 2.11 -5.99
CA GLY A 97 -16.62 0.79 -6.63
C GLY A 97 -16.69 -0.35 -5.61
N LEU A 98 -15.83 -0.31 -4.58
CA LEU A 98 -15.81 -1.28 -3.49
C LEU A 98 -17.12 -1.27 -2.70
N LYS A 99 -17.68 -0.08 -2.41
CA LYS A 99 -18.96 0.05 -1.69
C LYS A 99 -20.11 -0.63 -2.43
N LYS A 100 -20.13 -0.59 -3.77
CA LYS A 100 -21.14 -1.29 -4.58
C LYS A 100 -21.05 -2.82 -4.47
N SER A 101 -19.89 -3.35 -4.11
CA SER A 101 -19.67 -4.77 -3.82
C SER A 101 -19.83 -5.09 -2.33
N GLY A 102 -20.39 -4.18 -1.52
CA GLY A 102 -20.54 -4.36 -0.09
C GLY A 102 -19.22 -4.33 0.69
N ILE A 103 -18.16 -3.76 0.12
CA ILE A 103 -16.84 -3.68 0.75
C ILE A 103 -16.58 -2.26 1.24
N GLU A 104 -16.24 -2.13 2.52
CA GLU A 104 -15.96 -0.84 3.16
C GLU A 104 -14.46 -0.56 3.22
N CYS A 105 -14.11 0.72 3.28
CA CYS A 105 -12.73 1.18 3.42
C CYS A 105 -12.61 2.04 4.68
N LEU A 106 -11.48 1.97 5.36
CA LEU A 106 -11.13 2.93 6.40
C LEU A 106 -11.09 4.34 5.79
N LYS A 107 -11.75 5.30 6.45
CA LYS A 107 -11.76 6.69 6.02
C LYS A 107 -10.34 7.26 6.12
N SER A 108 -9.70 7.49 4.98
CA SER A 108 -8.43 8.19 4.89
C SER A 108 -8.60 9.56 4.23
N ASN A 109 -7.54 10.36 4.14
CA ASN A 109 -7.46 11.59 3.34
C ASN A 109 -6.19 11.67 2.45
N ALA A 110 -5.22 10.76 2.64
CA ALA A 110 -3.94 10.76 1.96
C ALA A 110 -3.54 9.36 1.45
N GLY A 111 -2.40 9.29 0.78
CA GLY A 111 -1.80 8.05 0.27
C GLY A 111 -2.18 7.71 -1.17
N LEU A 112 -1.63 6.59 -1.64
CA LEU A 112 -1.81 6.06 -3.00
C LEU A 112 -2.65 4.76 -3.01
N PHE A 113 -3.27 4.47 -1.87
CA PHE A 113 -4.00 3.23 -1.59
C PHE A 113 -5.14 3.48 -0.60
N CYS A 114 -6.08 2.54 -0.55
CA CYS A 114 -7.09 2.43 0.50
C CYS A 114 -6.79 1.22 1.40
N TRP A 115 -7.15 1.35 2.68
CA TRP A 115 -7.18 0.24 3.63
C TRP A 115 -8.60 -0.32 3.67
N VAL A 116 -8.76 -1.55 3.19
CA VAL A 116 -10.05 -2.14 2.80
C VAL A 116 -10.42 -3.23 3.81
N ASN A 117 -11.65 -3.18 4.34
CA ASN A 117 -12.16 -4.12 5.31
C ASN A 117 -12.91 -5.26 4.57
N MET A 118 -12.31 -6.45 4.55
CA MET A 118 -12.87 -7.67 3.98
C MET A 118 -13.17 -8.73 5.05
N ARG A 119 -13.20 -8.37 6.34
CA ARG A 119 -13.46 -9.29 7.46
C ARG A 119 -14.69 -10.16 7.27
N ARG A 120 -15.76 -9.60 6.68
CA ARG A 120 -17.02 -10.31 6.39
C ARG A 120 -16.89 -11.47 5.39
N PHE A 121 -15.80 -11.52 4.63
CA PHE A 121 -15.53 -12.56 3.64
C PHE A 121 -14.56 -13.63 4.18
N LEU A 122 -14.10 -13.50 5.42
CA LEU A 122 -13.29 -14.54 6.05
C LEU A 122 -14.16 -15.72 6.48
N SER A 123 -13.62 -16.93 6.32
CA SER A 123 -14.26 -18.15 6.83
C SER A 123 -14.19 -18.28 8.36
N SER A 124 -13.18 -17.66 8.98
CA SER A 124 -13.00 -17.55 10.43
C SER A 124 -12.12 -16.32 10.72
N ASN A 125 -12.14 -15.81 11.94
CA ASN A 125 -11.37 -14.62 12.31
C ASN A 125 -9.89 -14.96 12.59
N THR A 126 -9.17 -15.49 11.60
CA THR A 126 -7.76 -15.88 11.71
C THR A 126 -6.93 -15.45 10.48
N PHE A 127 -5.60 -15.38 10.62
CA PHE A 127 -4.70 -15.02 9.52
C PHE A 127 -4.61 -16.10 8.44
N GLU A 128 -4.87 -17.36 8.77
CA GLU A 128 -4.98 -18.45 7.80
C GLU A 128 -6.18 -18.22 6.87
N ALA A 129 -7.32 -17.77 7.43
CA ALA A 129 -8.48 -17.39 6.64
C ALA A 129 -8.21 -16.16 5.76
N GLU A 130 -7.46 -15.17 6.27
CA GLU A 130 -7.00 -14.02 5.46
C GLU A 130 -6.11 -14.46 4.29
N THR A 131 -5.14 -15.35 4.55
CA THR A 131 -4.21 -15.88 3.54
C THR A 131 -4.94 -16.68 2.46
N LYS A 132 -5.96 -17.45 2.86
CA LYS A 132 -6.83 -18.17 1.94
C LYS A 132 -7.61 -17.21 1.05
N LEU A 133 -8.31 -16.24 1.64
CA LEU A 133 -9.05 -15.22 0.89
C LEU A 133 -8.13 -14.45 -0.07
N TRP A 134 -6.94 -14.08 0.38
CA TRP A 134 -5.92 -13.43 -0.44
C TRP A 134 -5.54 -14.29 -1.65
N SER A 135 -5.32 -15.59 -1.45
CA SER A 135 -4.97 -16.52 -2.51
C SER A 135 -6.08 -16.64 -3.55
N GLU A 136 -7.35 -16.70 -3.11
CA GLU A 136 -8.54 -16.73 -3.97
C GLU A 136 -8.70 -15.43 -4.77
N ILE A 137 -8.44 -14.26 -4.17
CA ILE A 137 -8.45 -12.98 -4.88
C ILE A 137 -7.37 -12.95 -5.98
N ILE A 138 -6.17 -13.49 -5.71
CA ILE A 138 -5.11 -13.58 -6.71
C ILE A 138 -5.48 -14.55 -7.82
N SER A 139 -5.97 -15.75 -7.50
CA SER A 139 -6.23 -16.78 -8.50
C SER A 139 -7.49 -16.50 -9.32
N ASP A 140 -8.57 -16.06 -8.67
CA ASP A 140 -9.91 -16.08 -9.26
C ASP A 140 -10.35 -14.69 -9.68
N ALA A 141 -10.05 -13.66 -8.87
CA ALA A 141 -10.27 -12.27 -9.26
C ALA A 141 -9.11 -11.70 -10.09
N ARG A 142 -7.95 -12.39 -10.12
CA ARG A 142 -6.74 -11.95 -10.85
C ARG A 142 -6.29 -10.55 -10.43
N LEU A 143 -6.35 -10.28 -9.12
CA LEU A 143 -5.95 -9.00 -8.53
C LEU A 143 -4.83 -9.21 -7.51
N ASN A 144 -3.74 -8.49 -7.69
CA ASN A 144 -2.67 -8.44 -6.70
C ASN A 144 -2.96 -7.31 -5.70
N ILE A 145 -3.33 -7.68 -4.49
CA ILE A 145 -3.53 -6.79 -3.35
C ILE A 145 -2.67 -7.30 -2.18
N SER A 146 -2.39 -6.45 -1.20
CA SER A 146 -1.54 -6.85 -0.07
C SER A 146 -2.39 -7.16 1.16
N PRO A 147 -2.27 -8.34 1.78
CA PRO A 147 -3.01 -8.70 2.99
C PRO A 147 -2.50 -7.92 4.20
N GLY A 148 -3.34 -7.78 5.21
CA GLY A 148 -3.09 -6.98 6.41
C GLY A 148 -1.93 -7.51 7.23
N SER A 149 -1.81 -8.84 7.30
CA SER A 149 -0.69 -9.56 7.91
C SER A 149 0.69 -9.12 7.37
N SER A 150 0.81 -8.77 6.09
CA SER A 150 2.07 -8.24 5.52
C SER A 150 2.49 -6.87 6.08
N PHE A 151 1.59 -6.18 6.78
CA PHE A 151 1.86 -4.90 7.45
C PHE A 151 1.79 -5.05 8.98
N HIS A 152 1.84 -6.28 9.50
CA HIS A 152 1.68 -6.58 10.93
C HIS A 152 0.36 -6.06 11.51
N CYS A 153 -0.71 -6.04 10.71
CA CYS A 153 -2.04 -5.73 11.23
C CYS A 153 -2.44 -6.80 12.25
N THR A 154 -2.91 -6.36 13.42
CA THR A 154 -3.28 -7.24 14.54
C THR A 154 -4.61 -7.95 14.33
N GLU A 155 -5.43 -7.47 13.40
CA GLU A 155 -6.71 -8.06 13.05
C GLU A 155 -6.66 -8.64 11.62
N PRO A 156 -7.08 -9.88 11.39
CA PRO A 156 -7.18 -10.44 10.05
C PRO A 156 -8.32 -9.80 9.26
N GLY A 157 -8.24 -9.87 7.93
CA GLY A 157 -9.29 -9.44 6.99
C GLY A 157 -9.15 -8.02 6.48
N TRP A 158 -8.02 -7.37 6.73
CA TRP A 158 -7.70 -6.06 6.16
C TRP A 158 -6.80 -6.20 4.94
N PHE A 159 -6.98 -5.32 3.95
CA PHE A 159 -6.18 -5.36 2.72
C PHE A 159 -5.79 -3.96 2.25
N ARG A 160 -4.57 -3.82 1.71
CA ARG A 160 -4.13 -2.61 1.02
C ARG A 160 -4.40 -2.71 -0.47
N VAL A 161 -5.18 -1.78 -1.01
CA VAL A 161 -5.50 -1.70 -2.45
C VAL A 161 -5.02 -0.37 -3.03
N CYS A 162 -4.01 -0.42 -3.90
CA CYS A 162 -3.44 0.75 -4.57
C CYS A 162 -4.35 1.23 -5.72
N PHE A 163 -4.41 2.54 -5.96
CA PHE A 163 -5.23 3.12 -7.04
C PHE A 163 -4.49 4.10 -7.98
N ALA A 164 -3.25 4.49 -7.63
CA ALA A 164 -2.55 5.59 -8.29
C ALA A 164 -1.73 5.17 -9.53
N ASN A 165 -1.54 3.88 -9.77
CA ASN A 165 -0.62 3.35 -10.80
C ASN A 165 -1.32 2.81 -12.05
N MET A 166 -2.65 2.95 -12.18
CA MET A 166 -3.42 2.30 -13.25
C MET A 166 -4.38 3.26 -13.97
N SER A 167 -4.67 2.93 -15.23
CA SER A 167 -5.65 3.67 -16.03
C SER A 167 -7.06 3.61 -15.40
N ARG A 168 -7.95 4.51 -15.82
CA ARG A 168 -9.34 4.50 -15.36
C ARG A 168 -10.03 3.20 -15.79
N GLY A 169 -9.81 2.76 -17.03
CA GLY A 169 -10.37 1.52 -17.56
C GLY A 169 -9.90 0.30 -16.77
N THR A 170 -8.60 0.22 -16.45
CA THR A 170 -8.04 -0.87 -15.63
C THR A 170 -8.69 -0.92 -14.25
N LEU A 171 -8.88 0.24 -13.60
CA LEU A 171 -9.56 0.30 -12.31
C LEU A 171 -11.03 -0.15 -12.41
N GLN A 172 -11.74 0.19 -13.49
CA GLN A 172 -13.11 -0.30 -13.74
C GLN A 172 -13.16 -1.82 -13.90
N VAL A 173 -12.22 -2.40 -14.65
CA VAL A 173 -12.09 -3.85 -14.80
C VAL A 173 -11.84 -4.51 -13.44
N ALA A 174 -10.95 -3.95 -12.62
CA ALA A 174 -10.70 -4.45 -11.28
C ALA A 174 -11.96 -4.43 -10.40
N MET A 175 -12.72 -3.33 -10.42
CA MET A 175 -13.98 -3.24 -9.66
C MET A 175 -15.03 -4.26 -10.13
N ARG A 176 -15.14 -4.48 -11.45
CA ARG A 176 -16.02 -5.52 -11.99
C ARG A 176 -15.60 -6.90 -11.49
N ARG A 177 -14.31 -7.25 -11.57
CA ARG A 177 -13.80 -8.54 -11.09
C ARG A 177 -14.02 -8.76 -9.58
N ILE A 178 -13.90 -7.71 -8.76
CA ILE A 178 -14.23 -7.79 -7.33
C ILE A 178 -15.71 -8.06 -7.13
N LYS A 179 -16.59 -7.35 -7.86
CA LYS A 179 -18.03 -7.58 -7.81
C LYS A 179 -18.37 -9.04 -8.17
N ASP A 180 -17.87 -9.53 -9.29
CA ASP A 180 -18.10 -10.90 -9.76
C ASP A 180 -17.52 -11.95 -8.77
N PHE A 181 -16.42 -11.63 -8.09
CA PHE A 181 -15.83 -12.50 -7.06
C PHE A 181 -16.71 -12.57 -5.80
N VAL A 182 -17.20 -11.43 -5.32
CA VAL A 182 -18.08 -11.35 -4.15
C VAL A 182 -19.40 -12.07 -4.42
N GLU A 183 -20.01 -11.87 -5.59
CA GLU A 183 -21.28 -12.51 -5.97
C GLU A 183 -21.16 -14.04 -6.07
N ARG A 184 -20.04 -14.56 -6.57
CA ARG A 184 -19.78 -16.02 -6.59
C ARG A 184 -19.57 -16.59 -5.18
N SER A 185 -18.93 -15.82 -4.31
CA SER A 185 -18.64 -16.22 -2.93
C SER A 185 -19.91 -16.26 -2.07
N SER A 186 -20.86 -15.34 -2.30
CA SER A 186 -22.16 -15.35 -1.60
C SER A 186 -23.07 -16.51 -2.05
N VAL A 187 -23.07 -16.85 -3.35
CA VAL A 187 -23.84 -18.00 -3.88
C VAL A 187 -23.29 -19.34 -3.37
N SER A 188 -21.97 -19.45 -3.24
CA SER A 188 -21.31 -20.67 -2.74
C SER A 188 -21.40 -20.83 -1.21
N GLY A 189 -21.78 -19.78 -0.49
CA GLY A 189 -21.96 -19.76 0.96
C GLY A 189 -23.35 -20.17 1.46
N GLY A 190 -24.29 -20.45 0.55
CA GLY A 190 -25.68 -20.79 0.87
C GLY A 190 -25.99 -22.27 1.14
N ILE A 191 -25.03 -23.19 0.97
CA ILE A 191 -25.25 -24.62 1.28
C ILE A 191 -24.00 -25.18 1.97
N LYS A 192 -24.00 -25.22 3.30
CA LYS A 192 -23.25 -26.19 4.10
C LYS A 192 -24.01 -26.55 5.39
N MET A 193 -25.08 -27.32 5.24
CA MET A 193 -25.35 -28.43 6.15
C MET A 193 -25.04 -29.72 5.38
N SER A 194 -24.11 -30.49 5.94
CA SER A 194 -23.76 -31.88 5.64
C SER A 194 -24.26 -32.49 4.32
N ASN A 195 -23.34 -32.70 3.38
CA ASN A 195 -23.17 -34.08 2.91
C ASN A 195 -21.76 -34.28 2.37
N GLN A 196 -21.06 -35.26 2.97
CA GLN A 196 -19.90 -35.88 2.34
C GLN A 196 -20.37 -36.50 1.04
N GLN A 197 -19.83 -36.06 -0.10
CA GLN A 197 -19.71 -36.95 -1.26
C GLN A 197 -18.53 -36.51 -2.13
N ASN A 198 -17.70 -37.51 -2.42
CA ASN A 198 -16.54 -37.48 -3.27
C ASN A 198 -16.85 -36.90 -4.65
N VAL A 199 -16.07 -35.90 -5.08
CA VAL A 199 -15.79 -35.71 -6.51
C VAL A 199 -14.29 -35.51 -6.69
N SER A 200 -13.69 -36.58 -7.19
CA SER A 200 -12.34 -36.66 -7.74
C SER A 200 -12.21 -35.88 -9.04
N GLY A 201 -11.06 -35.23 -9.22
CA GLY A 201 -10.48 -34.98 -10.55
C GLY A 201 -10.87 -33.66 -11.23
N LEU A 202 -9.91 -32.72 -11.23
CA LEU A 202 -9.40 -31.94 -12.37
C LEU A 202 -8.99 -30.51 -11.97
N SER A 203 -7.76 -30.18 -12.33
CA SER A 203 -7.08 -28.87 -12.27
C SER A 203 -6.63 -28.36 -10.89
N ARG A 204 -5.64 -29.05 -10.31
CA ARG A 204 -4.85 -28.57 -9.15
C ARG A 204 -3.40 -28.22 -9.52
N LYS A 205 -3.12 -27.89 -10.79
CA LYS A 205 -1.73 -27.80 -11.32
C LYS A 205 -1.27 -26.44 -11.87
N LEU A 206 -1.87 -25.33 -11.43
CA LEU A 206 -1.34 -23.99 -11.69
C LEU A 206 -1.33 -23.10 -10.44
N LEU A 207 -0.81 -23.66 -9.34
CA LEU A 207 -0.27 -22.84 -8.24
C LEU A 207 1.21 -22.61 -8.55
N SER A 208 1.56 -21.41 -9.00
CA SER A 208 2.95 -21.05 -9.21
C SER A 208 3.68 -21.06 -7.87
N ASN A 209 4.82 -21.74 -7.82
CA ASN A 209 5.70 -21.84 -6.64
C ASN A 209 6.07 -20.48 -6.02
N TRP A 210 5.88 -19.38 -6.75
CA TRP A 210 6.12 -18.03 -6.29
C TRP A 210 5.15 -17.55 -5.20
N VAL A 211 3.86 -17.91 -5.26
CA VAL A 211 2.86 -17.47 -4.27
C VAL A 211 3.12 -18.09 -2.89
N ARG A 212 3.52 -19.38 -2.86
CA ARG A 212 3.93 -20.07 -1.63
C ARG A 212 5.21 -19.49 -1.01
N LYS A 213 6.15 -19.03 -1.85
CA LYS A 213 7.44 -18.47 -1.41
C LYS A 213 7.29 -17.11 -0.72
N LEU A 214 6.21 -16.37 -1.00
CA LEU A 214 5.89 -15.10 -0.33
C LEU A 214 5.18 -15.31 1.02
N SER A 215 4.41 -16.39 1.17
CA SER A 215 3.74 -16.72 2.44
C SER A 215 4.66 -17.42 3.45
N SER A 216 5.81 -17.96 3.04
CA SER A 216 6.70 -18.75 3.90
C SER A 216 7.89 -17.96 4.47
N ALA A 217 7.98 -16.64 4.27
CA ALA A 217 9.05 -15.83 4.83
C ALA A 217 8.78 -15.48 6.30
N ASN A 218 8.87 -16.48 7.18
CA ASN A 218 9.60 -16.42 8.46
C ASN A 218 9.32 -17.66 9.30
N ARG A 219 10.34 -18.51 9.40
CA ARG A 219 10.73 -19.29 10.59
C ARG A 219 12.03 -19.98 10.19
N ASP A 220 13.14 -19.28 10.40
CA ASP A 220 14.39 -19.88 10.85
C ASP A 220 15.18 -18.77 11.55
N GLU A 221 15.04 -18.83 12.86
CA GLU A 221 15.89 -18.22 13.87
C GLU A 221 17.08 -19.18 14.01
N GLN A 222 18.24 -18.83 13.43
CA GLN A 222 19.60 -19.25 13.81
C GLN A 222 20.56 -19.08 12.62
N GLU A 223 21.47 -18.10 12.72
CA GLU A 223 22.92 -18.34 12.67
C GLU A 223 23.69 -17.01 12.81
N ARG A 224 24.36 -16.88 13.96
CA ARG A 224 25.58 -16.10 14.29
C ARG A 224 25.64 -14.60 13.96
#